data_AF-A0A2A5A3V9-F1
#
_entry.id   AF-A0A2A5A3V9-F1
#
_cell.length_a   1.000
_cell.length_b   1.000
_cell.length_c   1.000
_cell.angle_alpha   90.00
_cell.angle_beta   90.00
_cell.angle_gamma   90.00
#
_symmetry.space_group_name_H-M   'P 1'
#
loop_
_entity.id
_entity.type
_entity.pdbx_description
1 polymer ?
#
loop_
_entity_poly.entity_id
_entity_poly.type
_entity_poly.pdbx_seq_one_letter_code
_entity_poly.pdbx_strand_id
1 'polypeptide(L)'
;AADDPLLIRGMKRELSEEIDLERAALGFHMLGWINDDQSEVGRVHLGLAVVAQLDHRPAIRETDRMEGCWQALELLQPQDPAWESWSRYLIPPLLQWSRSLEETRSP
;
A
#
# COMPACT_ATOMS: atom_id res chain seq x y z
N ALA A 1 12.92 -2.54 -14.60
CA ALA A 1 13.41 -3.21 -15.84
C ALA A 1 13.93 -4.61 -15.46
N ALA A 2 14.49 -5.39 -16.39
CA ALA A 2 15.01 -6.73 -16.08
C ALA A 2 16.00 -6.75 -14.88
N ASP A 3 16.64 -5.62 -14.59
CA ASP A 3 17.62 -5.42 -13.51
C ASP A 3 17.03 -5.07 -12.13
N ASP A 4 15.71 -4.92 -12.00
CA ASP A 4 15.10 -4.62 -10.68
C ASP A 4 15.31 -5.82 -9.73
N PRO A 5 15.57 -5.58 -8.42
CA PRO A 5 15.64 -6.65 -7.44
C PRO A 5 14.37 -7.52 -7.44
N LEU A 6 14.51 -8.82 -7.15
CA LEU A 6 13.41 -9.80 -7.24
C LEU A 6 12.15 -9.36 -6.50
N LEU A 7 12.30 -8.85 -5.26
CA LEU A 7 11.18 -8.34 -4.46
C LEU A 7 10.45 -7.18 -5.14
N ILE A 8 11.19 -6.25 -5.75
CA ILE A 8 10.62 -5.10 -6.45
C ILE A 8 9.88 -5.54 -7.72
N ARG A 9 10.43 -6.52 -8.46
CA ARG A 9 9.74 -7.10 -9.62
C ARG A 9 8.46 -7.81 -9.21
N GLY A 10 8.50 -8.59 -8.13
CA GLY A 10 7.32 -9.26 -7.57
C GLY A 10 6.24 -8.24 -7.21
N MET A 11 6.58 -7.25 -6.39
CA MET A 11 5.67 -6.17 -6.01
C MET A 11 5.04 -5.46 -7.22
N LYS A 12 5.84 -5.11 -8.24
CA LYS A 12 5.32 -4.46 -9.45
C LYS A 12 4.39 -5.37 -10.27
N ARG A 13 4.68 -6.68 -10.32
CA ARG A 13 3.81 -7.66 -10.98
C ARG A 13 2.48 -7.77 -10.24
N GLU A 14 2.49 -8.00 -8.93
CA GLU A 14 1.26 -8.13 -8.13
C GLU A 14 0.38 -6.87 -8.28
N LEU A 15 0.98 -5.68 -8.15
CA LEU A 15 0.26 -4.42 -8.33
C LEU A 15 -0.43 -4.33 -9.70
N SER A 16 0.23 -4.80 -10.77
CA SER A 16 -0.34 -4.77 -12.13
C SER A 16 -1.42 -5.83 -12.39
N GLU A 17 -1.47 -6.88 -11.55
CA GLU A 17 -2.50 -7.92 -11.63
C GLU A 17 -3.79 -7.44 -10.96
N GLU A 18 -3.68 -6.72 -9.84
CA GLU A 18 -4.82 -6.27 -9.03
C GLU A 18 -5.34 -4.87 -9.41
N ILE A 19 -4.44 -3.96 -9.83
CA ILE A 19 -4.73 -2.54 -10.03
C ILE A 19 -4.32 -2.11 -11.44
N ASP A 20 -5.22 -1.43 -12.14
CA ASP A 20 -4.95 -0.79 -13.42
C ASP A 20 -4.42 0.64 -13.21
N LEU A 21 -3.19 0.87 -13.67
CA LEU A 21 -2.53 2.17 -13.64
C LEU A 21 -2.46 2.73 -15.07
N GLU A 22 -3.21 3.80 -15.35
CA GLU A 22 -3.15 4.48 -16.66
C GLU A 22 -1.73 4.95 -17.00
N ARG A 23 -0.97 5.33 -15.96
CA ARG A 23 0.43 5.77 -16.07
C ARG A 23 1.26 5.11 -14.98
N ALA A 24 2.56 4.98 -15.20
CA ALA A 24 3.46 4.46 -14.18
C ALA A 24 3.45 5.32 -12.91
N ALA A 25 3.65 4.68 -11.76
CA ALA A 25 3.81 5.39 -10.49
C ALA A 25 5.00 6.35 -10.54
N LEU A 26 4.83 7.54 -9.93
CA LEU A 26 5.88 8.55 -9.81
C LEU A 26 7.05 8.05 -8.96
N GLY A 27 6.75 7.20 -7.98
CA GLY A 27 7.73 6.63 -7.07
C GLY A 27 7.13 5.58 -6.16
N PHE A 28 8.00 4.76 -5.59
CA PHE A 28 7.67 3.78 -4.55
C PHE A 28 8.46 4.14 -3.28
N HIS A 29 7.76 4.16 -2.14
CA HIS A 29 8.36 4.48 -0.84
C HIS A 29 8.13 3.33 0.12
N MET A 30 9.22 2.74 0.61
CA MET A 30 9.12 1.69 1.62
C MET A 30 8.78 2.31 2.99
N LEU A 31 7.69 1.84 3.59
CA LEU A 31 7.30 2.20 4.96
C LEU A 31 7.97 1.27 5.98
N GLY A 32 8.23 0.02 5.61
CA GLY A 32 8.89 -0.95 6.48
C GLY A 32 8.42 -2.38 6.23
N TRP A 33 8.56 -3.21 7.25
CA TRP A 33 8.14 -4.61 7.25
C TRP A 33 6.93 -4.80 8.16
N ILE A 34 6.04 -5.73 7.80
CA ILE A 34 4.93 -6.21 8.63
C ILE A 34 5.24 -7.65 9.04
N ASN A 35 5.36 -7.89 10.33
CA ASN A 35 5.50 -9.24 10.90
C ASN A 35 4.39 -9.44 11.93
N ASP A 36 3.39 -10.26 11.61
CA ASP A 36 2.17 -10.45 12.39
C ASP A 36 1.99 -11.92 12.79
N ASP A 37 2.32 -12.27 14.02
CA ASP A 37 2.12 -13.64 14.52
C ASP A 37 0.70 -13.92 15.05
N GLN A 38 -0.20 -12.92 15.01
CA GLN A 38 -1.54 -13.02 15.61
C GLN A 38 -2.53 -13.81 14.73
N SER A 39 -2.27 -13.94 13.43
CA SER A 39 -3.12 -14.67 12.48
C SER A 39 -2.42 -15.94 11.92
N GLU A 40 -3.21 -16.92 11.47
CA GLU A 40 -2.66 -18.12 10.80
C GLU A 40 -1.84 -17.76 9.56
N VAL A 41 -2.34 -16.81 8.77
CA VAL A 41 -1.67 -16.30 7.58
C VAL A 41 -0.42 -15.53 7.96
N GLY A 42 -0.50 -14.61 8.92
CA GLY A 42 0.63 -13.76 9.30
C GLY A 42 1.82 -14.55 9.84
N ARG A 43 1.60 -15.65 10.59
CA ARG A 43 2.68 -16.53 11.11
C ARG A 43 3.57 -17.15 10.05
N VAL A 44 3.15 -17.15 8.79
CA VAL A 44 3.91 -17.72 7.66
C VAL A 44 4.24 -16.70 6.58
N HIS A 45 3.93 -15.41 6.80
CA HIS A 45 4.19 -14.34 5.83
C HIS A 45 4.91 -13.15 6.46
N LEU A 46 5.93 -12.64 5.76
CA LEU A 46 6.57 -11.36 6.05
C LEU A 46 6.13 -10.36 4.99
N GLY A 47 5.43 -9.31 5.40
CA GLY A 47 4.94 -8.26 4.51
C GLY A 47 5.98 -7.16 4.29
N LEU A 48 6.11 -6.68 3.05
CA LEU A 48 6.83 -5.46 2.71
C LEU A 48 5.82 -4.33 2.44
N ALA A 49 5.77 -3.33 3.31
CA ALA A 49 4.85 -2.20 3.18
C ALA A 49 5.45 -1.12 2.27
N VAL A 50 4.77 -0.81 1.16
CA VAL A 50 5.22 0.18 0.17
C VAL A 50 4.07 1.09 -0.22
N VAL A 51 4.34 2.40 -0.32
CA VAL A 51 3.42 3.37 -0.92
C VAL A 51 3.82 3.63 -2.37
N ALA A 52 2.87 3.48 -3.29
CA ALA A 52 2.99 3.96 -4.66
C ALA A 52 2.40 5.38 -4.76
N GLN A 53 3.19 6.35 -5.22
CA GLN A 53 2.71 7.70 -5.49
C GLN A 53 2.20 7.81 -6.93
N LEU A 54 0.97 8.30 -7.10
CA LEU A 54 0.29 8.42 -8.38
C LEU A 54 -0.19 9.86 -8.60
N ASP A 55 -0.26 10.27 -9.86
CA ASP A 55 -0.85 11.56 -10.29
C ASP A 55 -2.24 11.39 -10.93
N HIS A 56 -2.80 10.19 -10.84
CA HIS A 56 -4.14 9.82 -11.29
C HIS A 56 -4.79 8.88 -10.29
N ARG A 57 -6.10 8.70 -10.44
CA ARG A 57 -6.86 7.68 -9.73
C ARG A 57 -6.78 6.37 -10.50
N PRO A 58 -6.14 5.31 -9.96
CA PRO A 58 -6.19 4.01 -10.61
C PRO A 58 -7.55 3.34 -10.47
N ALA A 59 -7.74 2.26 -11.24
CA ALA A 59 -8.93 1.44 -11.22
C ALA A 59 -8.59 0.03 -10.69
N ILE A 60 -9.59 -0.66 -10.14
CA ILE A 60 -9.44 -2.05 -9.73
C ILE A 60 -9.52 -2.93 -10.97
N ARG A 61 -8.54 -3.81 -11.13
CA ARG A 61 -8.48 -4.77 -12.23
C ARG A 61 -9.08 -6.11 -11.82
N GLU A 62 -8.77 -6.62 -10.62
CA GLU A 62 -9.24 -7.91 -10.11
C GLU A 62 -10.65 -7.81 -9.47
N THR A 63 -11.63 -7.42 -10.27
CA THR A 63 -13.01 -7.17 -9.83
C THR A 63 -13.79 -8.42 -9.40
N ASP A 64 -13.28 -9.63 -9.68
CA ASP A 64 -13.88 -10.90 -9.25
C ASP A 64 -13.48 -11.27 -7.81
N ARG A 65 -12.43 -10.65 -7.27
CA ARG A 65 -11.93 -10.91 -5.91
C ARG A 65 -12.09 -9.75 -4.96
N MET A 66 -12.04 -8.52 -5.46
CA MET A 66 -12.07 -7.33 -4.61
C MET A 66 -12.96 -6.22 -5.18
N GLU A 67 -13.52 -5.46 -4.24
CA GLU A 67 -14.08 -4.14 -4.47
C GLU A 67 -13.19 -3.11 -3.78
N GLY A 68 -13.39 -1.83 -4.09
CA GLY A 68 -12.65 -0.78 -3.40
C GLY A 68 -13.16 0.60 -3.73
N CYS A 69 -12.75 1.56 -2.91
CA CYS A 69 -13.16 2.94 -3.00
C CYS A 69 -11.99 3.87 -2.68
N TRP A 70 -12.11 5.10 -3.15
CA TRP A 70 -11.16 6.15 -2.81
C TRP A 70 -11.60 6.85 -1.53
N GLN A 71 -10.78 6.75 -0.49
CA GLN A 71 -11.00 7.42 0.77
C GLN A 71 -9.86 8.42 1.05
N ALA A 72 -10.22 9.57 1.63
CA ALA A 72 -9.24 10.53 2.11
C ALA A 72 -8.49 9.95 3.31
N LEU A 73 -7.18 10.14 3.38
CA LEU A 73 -6.34 9.51 4.40
C LEU A 73 -6.78 9.89 5.82
N GLU A 74 -7.25 11.11 6.00
CA GLU A 74 -7.71 11.66 7.29
C GLU A 74 -8.94 10.95 7.83
N LEU A 75 -9.67 10.23 6.97
CA LEU A 75 -10.84 9.42 7.35
C LEU A 75 -10.46 8.01 7.80
N LEU A 76 -9.22 7.58 7.60
CA LEU A 76 -8.76 6.26 8.03
C LEU A 76 -8.67 6.21 9.56
N GLN A 77 -9.37 5.24 10.15
CA GLN A 77 -9.36 5.00 11.58
C GLN A 77 -8.66 3.67 11.88
N PRO A 78 -7.39 3.66 12.34
CA PRO A 78 -6.66 2.42 12.66
C PRO A 78 -7.39 1.49 13.63
N GLN A 79 -8.19 2.09 14.52
CA GLN A 79 -8.96 1.38 15.54
C GLN A 79 -10.23 0.71 14.99
N ASP A 80 -10.67 1.02 13.77
CA ASP A 80 -11.87 0.41 13.18
C ASP A 80 -11.70 -1.12 13.15
N PRO A 81 -12.58 -1.89 13.80
CA PRO A 81 -12.48 -3.34 13.86
C PRO A 81 -12.78 -4.03 12.51
N ALA A 82 -13.31 -3.31 11.52
CA ALA A 82 -13.55 -3.85 10.17
C ALA A 82 -12.24 -4.08 9.39
N TRP A 83 -11.14 -3.43 9.80
CA TRP A 83 -9.84 -3.65 9.17
C TRP A 83 -9.23 -5.00 9.55
N GLU A 84 -8.65 -5.65 8.55
CA GLU A 84 -7.75 -6.79 8.77
C GLU A 84 -6.48 -6.37 9.52
N SER A 85 -5.80 -7.34 10.16
CA SER A 85 -4.66 -7.06 11.04
C SER A 85 -3.56 -6.24 10.33
N TRP A 86 -3.22 -6.60 9.10
CA TRP A 86 -2.18 -5.90 8.33
C TRP A 86 -2.59 -4.48 7.97
N SER A 87 -3.85 -4.24 7.59
CA SER A 87 -4.38 -2.90 7.37
C SER A 87 -4.28 -2.04 8.62
N ARG A 88 -4.62 -2.58 9.80
CA ARG A 88 -4.50 -1.86 11.08
C ARG A 88 -3.07 -1.48 11.42
N TYR A 89 -2.10 -2.33 11.11
CA TYR A 89 -0.68 -2.00 11.27
C TYR A 89 -0.17 -0.99 10.24
N LEU A 90 -0.73 -0.99 9.03
CA LEU A 90 -0.29 -0.13 7.92
C LEU A 90 -0.81 1.31 8.03
N ILE A 91 -2.02 1.53 8.57
CA ILE A 91 -2.62 2.87 8.61
C ILE A 91 -1.77 3.88 9.41
N PRO A 92 -1.30 3.60 10.65
CA PRO A 92 -0.49 4.56 11.40
C PRO A 92 0.79 5.05 10.68
N PRO A 93 1.67 4.18 10.13
CA PRO A 93 2.84 4.64 9.38
C PRO A 93 2.46 5.32 8.06
N LEU A 94 1.36 4.92 7.40
CA LEU A 94 0.86 5.63 6.22
C LEU A 94 0.47 7.08 6.54
N LEU A 95 -0.26 7.31 7.64
CA LEU A 95 -0.64 8.65 8.10
C LEU A 95 0.57 9.48 8.55
N GLN A 96 1.60 8.85 9.11
CA GLN A 96 2.85 9.52 9.43
C GLN A 96 3.61 9.94 8.17
N TRP A 97 3.67 9.06 7.18
CA TRP A 97 4.31 9.33 5.91
C TRP A 97 3.59 10.42 5.12
N SER A 98 2.25 10.47 5.13
CA SER A 98 1.52 11.52 4.39
C SER A 98 1.82 12.92 4.92
N ARG A 99 1.98 13.07 6.25
CA ARG A 99 2.35 14.36 6.87
C ARG A 99 3.75 14.83 6.46
N SER A 100 4.71 13.93 6.26
CA SER A 100 6.06 14.33 5.83
C SER A 100 6.08 14.88 4.39
N LEU A 101 5.12 14.49 3.55
CA LEU A 101 4.94 15.08 2.22
C LEU A 101 4.43 16.52 2.28
N GLU A 102 3.57 16.84 3.26
CA GLU A 102 3.04 18.20 3.44
C GLU A 102 4.11 19.17 3.94
N GLU A 103 4.96 18.70 4.86
CA GLU A 103 6.11 19.44 5.38
C GLU A 103 7.13 19.73 4.28
N THR A 104 7.39 18.78 3.38
CA THR A 104 8.32 18.94 2.24
C THR A 104 7.78 19.89 1.17
N ARG A 105 6.45 20.14 1.15
CA ARG A 105 5.76 21.00 0.18
C ARG A 105 5.45 22.40 0.71
N SER A 106 5.72 22.66 2.00
CA SER A 106 5.65 24.01 2.57
C SER A 106 6.97 24.75 2.33
N PRO A 107 6.94 25.97 1.76
CA PRO A 107 8.13 26.76 1.46
C PRO A 107 8.88 27.25 2.71
#